data_AF-A0A2Z4ULY5-F1
#
_entry.id   AF-A0A2Z4ULY5-F1
#
_cell.length_a   1.000
_cell.length_b   1.000
_cell.length_c   1.000
_cell.angle_alpha   90.00
_cell.angle_beta   90.00
_cell.angle_gamma   90.00
#
_symmetry.space_group_name_H-M   'P 1'
#
loop_
_entity.id
_entity.type
_entity.pdbx_description
1 polymer ?
#
loop_
_entity_poly.entity_id
_entity_poly.type
_entity_poly.pdbx_seq_one_letter_code
_entity_poly.pdbx_strand_id
1 'polypeptide(L)'
;MTRLKIAKLCFYIVAIGLFGTGLIYMFLGTPMPYHLDAMQVAWSDLPQQYQVIITAFQRGAASGFLGGGIAIAMMTFFALERGGSWVRWGILLMGLIETIPAIHSVSQVMKHTPGEPPLGALVIFTILTLAGFFLSKSKNEPA
;
A
#
# COMPACT_ATOMS: atom_id res chain seq x y z
N MET A 1 -24.71 -7.75 5.98
CA MET A 1 -24.21 -6.41 5.56
C MET A 1 -24.62 -6.15 4.11
N THR A 2 -24.89 -4.89 3.73
CA THR A 2 -25.12 -4.55 2.31
C THR A 2 -23.80 -4.64 1.53
N ARG A 3 -23.82 -4.94 0.22
CA ARG A 3 -22.61 -5.05 -0.62
C ARG A 3 -21.71 -3.82 -0.49
N LEU A 4 -22.31 -2.63 -0.45
CA LEU A 4 -21.62 -1.36 -0.24
C LEU A 4 -20.92 -1.25 1.13
N LYS A 5 -21.54 -1.74 2.22
CA LYS A 5 -20.89 -1.78 3.53
C LYS A 5 -19.66 -2.69 3.54
N ILE A 6 -19.73 -3.83 2.83
CA ILE A 6 -18.58 -4.73 2.68
C ILE A 6 -17.50 -4.07 1.83
N ALA A 7 -17.87 -3.39 0.73
CA ALA A 7 -16.92 -2.64 -0.09
C ALA A 7 -16.17 -1.56 0.70
N LYS A 8 -16.89 -0.75 1.50
CA LYS A 8 -16.29 0.24 2.39
C LYS A 8 -15.32 -0.40 3.38
N LEU A 9 -15.70 -1.54 3.97
CA LEU A 9 -14.82 -2.26 4.89
C LEU A 9 -13.53 -2.70 4.19
N CYS A 10 -13.61 -3.28 2.98
CA CYS A 10 -12.44 -3.66 2.20
C CYS A 10 -11.51 -2.45 1.96
N PHE A 11 -12.08 -1.32 1.51
CA PHE A 11 -11.28 -0.12 1.24
C PHE A 11 -10.69 0.50 2.51
N TYR A 12 -11.40 0.48 3.65
CA TYR A 12 -10.84 0.97 4.91
C TYR A 12 -9.71 0.10 5.42
N ILE A 13 -9.80 -1.23 5.28
CA ILE A 13 -8.69 -2.12 5.65
C ILE A 13 -7.45 -1.80 4.80
N VAL A 14 -7.62 -1.59 3.49
CA VAL A 14 -6.52 -1.16 2.61
C VAL A 14 -5.98 0.20 3.04
N ALA A 15 -6.85 1.19 3.26
CA ALA A 15 -6.44 2.53 3.64
C ALA A 15 -5.65 2.56 4.95
N ILE A 16 -6.13 1.84 5.98
CA ILE A 16 -5.44 1.71 7.28
C ILE A 16 -4.11 0.99 7.11
N GLY A 17 -4.08 -0.07 6.30
CA GLY A 17 -2.86 -0.81 6.00
C GLY A 17 -1.78 0.06 5.36
N LEU A 18 -2.13 0.75 4.26
CA LEU A 18 -1.21 1.66 3.57
C LEU A 18 -0.80 2.82 4.48
N PHE A 19 -1.75 3.46 5.17
CA PHE A 19 -1.44 4.56 6.09
C PHE A 19 -0.50 4.12 7.22
N GLY A 20 -0.76 2.95 7.82
CA GLY A 20 0.09 2.37 8.86
C GLY A 20 1.50 2.05 8.35
N THR A 21 1.63 1.41 7.19
CA THR A 21 2.94 1.17 6.55
C THR A 21 3.67 2.48 6.26
N GLY A 22 2.96 3.49 5.75
CA GLY A 22 3.49 4.81 5.49
C GLY A 22 4.02 5.50 6.76
N LEU A 23 3.30 5.43 7.88
CA LEU A 23 3.78 5.95 9.17
C LEU A 23 5.03 5.22 9.64
N ILE A 24 5.05 3.88 9.58
CA ILE A 24 6.21 3.09 9.97
C ILE A 24 7.43 3.52 9.14
N TYR A 25 7.31 3.55 7.82
CA TYR A 25 8.43 3.86 6.93
C TYR A 25 8.91 5.32 7.07
N MET A 26 8.00 6.25 7.39
CA MET A 26 8.34 7.66 7.59
C MET A 26 9.23 7.87 8.82
N PHE A 27 8.88 7.21 9.93
CA PHE A 27 9.48 7.47 11.23
C PHE A 27 10.53 6.44 11.65
N LEU A 28 10.60 5.27 11.00
CA LEU A 28 11.63 4.29 11.30
C LEU A 28 13.00 4.84 10.87
N GLY A 29 13.90 5.00 11.83
CA GLY A 29 15.24 5.56 11.63
C GLY A 29 16.24 4.60 10.98
N THR A 30 15.86 3.33 10.82
CA THR A 30 16.66 2.28 10.19
C THR A 30 15.82 1.56 9.14
N PRO A 31 16.45 0.79 8.23
CA PRO A 31 15.70 -0.10 7.35
C PRO A 31 14.92 -1.15 8.14
N MET A 32 13.79 -1.61 7.59
CA MET A 32 13.10 -2.80 8.13
C MET A 32 14.05 -4.02 8.19
N PRO A 33 13.84 -4.98 9.11
CA PRO A 33 14.72 -6.15 9.27
C PRO A 33 15.02 -6.88 7.97
N TYR A 34 14.01 -7.15 7.14
CA TYR A 34 14.20 -7.84 5.85
C TYR A 34 15.11 -7.08 4.88
N HIS A 35 15.22 -5.74 4.98
CA HIS A 35 16.18 -4.98 4.17
C HIS A 35 17.61 -5.23 4.62
N LEU A 36 17.86 -5.33 5.93
CA LEU A 36 19.16 -5.66 6.48
C LEU A 36 19.55 -7.09 6.10
N ASP A 37 18.59 -8.02 6.19
CA ASP A 37 18.76 -9.40 5.71
C ASP A 37 19.07 -9.40 4.21
N ALA A 38 18.35 -8.61 3.39
CA ALA A 38 18.61 -8.52 1.96
C ALA A 38 20.02 -7.98 1.64
N MET A 39 20.52 -7.02 2.42
CA MET A 39 21.85 -6.43 2.25
C MET A 39 22.99 -7.26 2.87
N GLN A 40 22.66 -8.23 3.74
CA GLN A 40 23.64 -9.08 4.46
C GLN A 40 24.71 -8.27 5.21
N VAL A 41 24.34 -7.09 5.73
CA VAL A 41 25.24 -6.19 6.47
C VAL A 41 24.48 -5.53 7.60
N ALA A 42 25.15 -5.34 8.74
CA ALA A 42 24.57 -4.61 9.85
C ALA A 42 24.41 -3.13 9.48
N TRP A 43 23.34 -2.50 9.98
CA TRP A 43 23.08 -1.08 9.74
C TRP A 43 24.25 -0.17 10.19
N SER A 44 24.86 -0.49 11.33
CA SER A 44 26.00 0.24 11.90
C SER A 44 27.25 0.22 11.02
N ASP A 45 27.38 -0.81 10.19
CA ASP A 45 28.59 -1.08 9.42
C ASP A 45 28.52 -0.43 8.03
N LEU A 46 27.35 0.10 7.66
CA LEU A 46 27.18 0.87 6.43
C LEU A 46 27.81 2.26 6.57
N PRO A 47 28.57 2.73 5.57
CA PRO A 47 29.01 4.11 5.52
C PRO A 47 27.84 5.09 5.61
N GLN A 48 28.04 6.21 6.31
CA GLN A 48 26.99 7.19 6.61
C GLN A 48 26.24 7.68 5.36
N GLN A 49 26.92 7.85 4.23
CA GLN A 49 26.29 8.25 2.98
C GLN A 49 25.24 7.25 2.47
N TYR A 50 25.46 5.95 2.64
CA TYR A 50 24.48 4.92 2.28
C TYR A 50 23.33 4.91 3.27
N GLN A 51 23.62 5.11 4.56
CA GLN A 51 22.58 5.22 5.56
C GLN A 51 21.58 6.34 5.23
N VAL A 52 22.09 7.54 4.91
CA VAL A 52 21.26 8.69 4.52
C VAL A 52 20.40 8.37 3.30
N ILE A 53 20.99 7.80 2.25
CA ILE A 53 20.28 7.49 1.00
C ILE A 53 19.20 6.43 1.21
N ILE A 54 19.51 5.35 1.92
CA ILE A 54 18.54 4.26 2.18
C ILE A 54 17.36 4.79 3.02
N THR A 55 17.62 5.58 4.06
CA THR A 55 16.56 6.21 4.86
C THR A 55 15.73 7.17 4.01
N ALA A 56 16.35 7.94 3.11
CA ALA A 56 15.63 8.82 2.19
C ALA A 56 14.71 8.04 1.24
N PHE A 57 15.17 6.92 0.69
CA PHE A 57 14.34 6.03 -0.13
C PHE A 57 13.16 5.45 0.66
N GLN A 58 13.39 4.99 1.89
CA GLN A 58 12.32 4.49 2.75
C GLN A 58 11.26 5.56 3.02
N ARG A 59 11.68 6.79 3.31
CA ARG A 59 10.77 7.93 3.51
C ARG A 59 10.04 8.35 2.24
N GLY A 60 10.71 8.26 1.09
CA GLY A 60 10.10 8.43 -0.22
C GLY A 60 8.96 7.43 -0.45
N ALA A 61 9.21 6.14 -0.20
CA ALA A 61 8.19 5.10 -0.28
C ALA A 61 7.04 5.34 0.73
N ALA A 62 7.34 5.81 1.94
CA ALA A 62 6.32 6.19 2.91
C ALA A 62 5.34 7.25 2.39
N SER A 63 5.82 8.22 1.59
CA SER A 63 4.95 9.27 1.05
C SER A 63 3.85 8.71 0.12
N GLY A 64 4.19 7.70 -0.70
CA GLY A 64 3.22 6.99 -1.53
C GLY A 64 2.17 6.28 -0.67
N PHE A 65 2.62 5.46 0.28
CA PHE A 65 1.73 4.74 1.18
C PHE A 65 0.82 5.65 2.01
N LEU A 66 1.34 6.76 2.55
CA LEU A 66 0.55 7.76 3.28
C LEU A 66 -0.47 8.44 2.34
N GLY A 67 -0.02 8.90 1.18
CA GLY A 67 -0.87 9.57 0.20
C GLY A 67 -2.00 8.66 -0.30
N GLY A 68 -1.66 7.43 -0.68
CA GLY A 68 -2.60 6.40 -1.12
C GLY A 68 -3.60 6.03 -0.03
N GLY A 69 -3.13 5.79 1.20
CA GLY A 69 -3.99 5.49 2.34
C GLY A 69 -4.99 6.62 2.64
N ILE A 70 -4.52 7.87 2.68
CA ILE A 70 -5.36 9.05 2.92
C ILE A 70 -6.37 9.23 1.77
N ALA A 71 -5.92 9.15 0.52
CA ALA A 71 -6.79 9.31 -0.65
C ALA A 71 -7.90 8.26 -0.67
N ILE A 72 -7.57 6.98 -0.48
CA ILE A 72 -8.56 5.90 -0.43
C ILE A 72 -9.53 6.12 0.74
N ALA A 73 -9.05 6.50 1.92
CA ALA A 73 -9.92 6.78 3.07
C ALA A 73 -10.90 7.93 2.79
N MET A 74 -10.40 9.05 2.25
CA MET A 74 -11.22 10.23 1.94
C MET A 74 -12.26 9.92 0.87
N MET A 75 -11.86 9.27 -0.23
CA MET A 75 -12.79 8.89 -1.30
C MET A 75 -13.84 7.90 -0.80
N THR A 76 -13.45 6.93 0.03
CA THR A 76 -14.37 5.96 0.64
C THR A 76 -15.36 6.61 1.59
N PHE A 77 -14.91 7.56 2.41
CA PHE A 77 -15.73 8.23 3.42
C PHE A 77 -16.68 9.26 2.82
N PHE A 78 -16.17 10.17 1.99
CA PHE A 78 -16.94 11.31 1.48
C PHE A 78 -17.68 11.03 0.19
N ALA A 79 -17.10 10.22 -0.72
CA ALA A 79 -17.53 10.19 -2.10
C ALA A 79 -18.15 8.85 -2.54
N LEU A 80 -17.83 7.72 -1.91
CA LEU A 80 -18.24 6.40 -2.43
C LEU A 80 -19.76 6.18 -2.46
N GLU A 81 -20.52 6.77 -1.54
CA GLU A 81 -21.98 6.58 -1.48
C GLU A 81 -22.75 7.51 -2.44
N ARG A 82 -22.16 8.66 -2.79
CA ARG A 82 -22.83 9.75 -3.52
C ARG A 82 -22.22 10.02 -4.89
N GLY A 83 -20.99 9.58 -5.10
CA GLY A 83 -20.24 9.77 -6.34
C GLY A 83 -20.56 8.69 -7.36
N GLY A 84 -20.34 9.04 -8.63
CA GLY A 84 -20.47 8.09 -9.73
C GLY A 84 -19.30 7.11 -9.82
N SER A 85 -19.28 6.34 -10.91
CA SER A 85 -18.28 5.30 -11.18
C SER A 85 -16.83 5.77 -11.05
N TRP A 86 -16.55 7.05 -11.31
CA TRP A 86 -15.21 7.65 -11.19
C TRP A 86 -14.60 7.49 -9.79
N VAL A 87 -15.40 7.50 -8.71
CA VAL A 87 -14.89 7.32 -7.35
C VAL A 87 -14.36 5.90 -7.16
N ARG A 88 -15.11 4.91 -7.65
CA ARG A 88 -14.75 3.49 -7.58
C ARG A 88 -13.47 3.23 -8.37
N TRP A 89 -13.40 3.80 -9.58
CA TRP A 89 -12.21 3.72 -10.43
C TRP A 89 -11.00 4.42 -9.80
N GLY A 90 -11.18 5.60 -9.20
CA GLY A 90 -10.09 6.30 -8.53
C GLY A 90 -9.54 5.51 -7.34
N ILE A 91 -10.41 4.94 -6.49
CA ILE A 91 -9.97 4.06 -5.40
C ILE A 91 -9.23 2.83 -5.93
N LEU A 92 -9.75 2.19 -6.99
CA LEU A 92 -9.10 1.04 -7.61
C LEU A 92 -7.70 1.40 -8.12
N LEU A 93 -7.58 2.49 -8.90
CA LEU A 93 -6.31 2.92 -9.47
C LEU A 93 -5.30 3.27 -8.39
N MET A 94 -5.70 4.01 -7.35
CA MET A 94 -4.81 4.32 -6.22
C MET A 94 -4.34 3.04 -5.52
N GLY A 95 -5.23 2.10 -5.24
CA GLY A 95 -4.85 0.83 -4.61
C GLY A 95 -3.88 0.01 -5.47
N LEU A 96 -4.11 -0.07 -6.78
CA LEU A 96 -3.24 -0.82 -7.69
C LEU A 96 -1.89 -0.14 -7.94
N ILE A 97 -1.85 1.19 -8.01
CA ILE A 97 -0.61 1.96 -8.16
C ILE A 97 0.30 1.77 -6.94
N GLU A 98 -0.28 1.67 -5.75
CA GLU A 98 0.51 1.42 -4.54
C GLU A 98 0.93 -0.06 -4.44
N THR A 99 0.05 -1.01 -4.75
CA THR A 99 0.35 -2.42 -4.50
C THR A 99 1.11 -3.14 -5.62
N ILE A 100 0.84 -2.87 -6.90
CA ILE A 100 1.43 -3.64 -8.00
C ILE A 100 2.94 -3.37 -8.15
N PRO A 101 3.43 -2.11 -8.19
CA PRO A 101 4.87 -1.83 -8.22
C PRO A 101 5.58 -2.31 -6.95
N ALA A 102 4.92 -2.20 -5.79
CA ALA A 102 5.46 -2.72 -4.53
C ALA A 102 5.62 -4.24 -4.59
N ILE A 103 4.59 -4.99 -5.03
CA ILE A 103 4.63 -6.44 -5.25
C ILE A 103 5.79 -6.80 -6.18
N HIS A 104 5.95 -6.09 -7.30
CA HIS A 104 7.06 -6.32 -8.21
C HIS A 104 8.41 -6.13 -7.51
N SER A 105 8.58 -5.02 -6.81
CA SER A 105 9.84 -4.67 -6.12
C SER A 105 10.20 -5.71 -5.06
N VAL A 106 9.26 -6.08 -4.18
CA VAL A 106 9.52 -7.07 -3.14
C VAL A 106 9.73 -8.48 -3.72
N SER A 107 9.10 -8.79 -4.86
CA SER A 107 9.35 -10.05 -5.56
C SER A 107 10.78 -10.11 -6.12
N GLN A 108 11.36 -8.99 -6.53
CA GLN A 108 12.77 -8.95 -6.94
C GLN A 108 13.70 -9.17 -5.76
N VAL A 109 13.41 -8.57 -4.60
CA VAL A 109 14.17 -8.79 -3.36
C VAL A 109 14.16 -10.27 -2.98
N MET A 110 12.99 -10.91 -2.94
CA MET A 110 12.86 -12.33 -2.61
C MET A 110 13.60 -13.26 -3.59
N LYS A 111 13.73 -12.87 -4.86
CA LYS A 111 14.38 -13.69 -5.89
C LYS A 111 15.90 -13.60 -5.85
N HIS A 112 16.46 -12.48 -5.38
CA HIS A 112 17.89 -12.18 -5.52
C HIS A 112 18.60 -11.98 -4.19
N THR A 113 17.88 -12.04 -3.07
CA THR A 113 18.42 -11.82 -1.72
C THR A 113 17.71 -12.75 -0.72
N PRO A 114 18.29 -12.98 0.47
CA PRO A 114 17.63 -13.77 1.52
C PRO A 114 16.58 -12.98 2.30
N GLY A 115 16.31 -11.72 1.97
CA GLY A 115 15.31 -10.90 2.66
C GLY A 115 13.88 -11.40 2.40
N GLU A 116 13.07 -11.43 3.47
CA GLU A 116 11.66 -11.84 3.44
C GLU A 116 10.69 -10.66 3.65
N PRO A 117 10.43 -9.87 2.59
CA PRO A 117 9.45 -8.78 2.65
C PRO A 117 8.01 -9.32 2.85
N PRO A 118 7.09 -8.49 3.40
CA PRO A 118 5.71 -8.90 3.70
C PRO A 118 4.81 -8.95 2.45
N LEU A 119 5.19 -9.74 1.43
CA LEU A 119 4.47 -9.87 0.15
C LEU A 119 2.98 -10.21 0.36
N GLY A 120 2.67 -11.08 1.33
CA GLY A 120 1.30 -11.49 1.64
C GLY A 120 0.39 -10.29 1.96
N ALA A 121 0.89 -9.29 2.69
CA ALA A 121 0.10 -8.09 3.02
C ALA A 121 -0.26 -7.29 1.76
N LEU A 122 0.69 -7.10 0.84
CA LEU A 122 0.47 -6.38 -0.42
C LEU A 122 -0.53 -7.12 -1.33
N VAL A 123 -0.44 -8.44 -1.38
CA VAL A 123 -1.39 -9.29 -2.12
C VAL A 123 -2.79 -9.17 -1.52
N ILE A 124 -2.92 -9.22 -0.18
CA ILE A 124 -4.20 -9.00 0.51
C ILE A 124 -4.77 -7.61 0.19
N PHE A 125 -3.96 -6.56 0.23
CA PHE A 125 -4.43 -5.21 -0.12
C PHE A 125 -4.92 -5.12 -1.57
N THR A 126 -4.24 -5.80 -2.50
CA THR A 126 -4.65 -5.89 -3.91
C THR A 126 -6.00 -6.60 -4.04
N ILE A 127 -6.16 -7.76 -3.38
CA ILE A 127 -7.40 -8.54 -3.40
C ILE A 127 -8.55 -7.75 -2.78
N LEU A 128 -8.33 -7.09 -1.64
CA LEU A 128 -9.34 -6.27 -0.99
C LEU A 128 -9.73 -5.05 -1.82
N THR A 129 -8.77 -4.42 -2.50
CA THR A 129 -9.04 -3.32 -3.43
C THR A 129 -9.94 -3.80 -4.58
N LEU A 130 -9.61 -4.93 -5.21
CA LEU A 130 -10.42 -5.53 -6.28
C LEU A 130 -11.82 -5.93 -5.79
N ALA A 131 -11.89 -6.60 -4.64
CA ALA A 131 -13.15 -7.01 -4.04
C ALA A 131 -14.04 -5.79 -3.72
N GLY A 132 -13.48 -4.75 -3.10
CA GLY A 132 -14.18 -3.50 -2.82
C GLY A 132 -14.68 -2.82 -4.09
N PHE A 133 -13.88 -2.83 -5.16
CA PHE A 133 -14.28 -2.32 -6.46
C PHE A 133 -15.50 -3.08 -7.01
N PHE A 134 -15.48 -4.41 -7.09
CA PHE A 134 -16.60 -5.17 -7.63
C PHE A 134 -17.86 -5.12 -6.73
N LEU A 135 -17.68 -5.06 -5.41
CA LEU A 135 -18.79 -4.99 -4.45
C LEU A 135 -19.45 -3.61 -4.39
N SER A 136 -18.73 -2.54 -4.75
CA SER A 136 -19.27 -1.18 -4.78
C SER A 136 -20.11 -0.87 -6.03
N LYS A 137 -20.20 -1.79 -7.02
CA LYS A 137 -21.01 -1.56 -8.24
C LYS A 137 -22.48 -1.35 -7.90
N SER A 138 -23.03 -0.19 -8.27
CA SER A 138 -24.46 0.08 -8.19
C SER A 138 -25.21 -0.59 -9.35
N LYS A 139 -26.46 -0.99 -9.14
CA LYS A 139 -27.33 -1.58 -10.19
C LYS A 139 -27.59 -0.62 -11.37
N ASN A 140 -27.38 0.68 -11.18
CA ASN A 140 -27.75 1.73 -12.14
C ASN A 140 -26.56 2.24 -12.96
N GLU A 141 -25.38 1.64 -12.85
CA GLU A 141 -24.23 2.03 -13.67
C GLU A 141 -24.20 1.23 -14.99
N PRO A 142 -24.07 1.88 -16.16
CA PRO A 142 -23.90 1.18 -17.43
C PRO A 142 -22.67 0.26 -17.38
N ALA A 143 -22.77 -0.85 -18.11
CA ALA A 143 -21.78 -1.93 -18.11
C ALA A 143 -20.38 -1.46 -18.52
#